data_AF-A0A8T5T5M4-F1
#
_entry.id   AF-A0A8T5T5M4-F1
#
_cell.length_a   1.000
_cell.length_b   1.000
_cell.length_c   1.000
_cell.angle_alpha   90.00
_cell.angle_beta   90.00
_cell.angle_gamma   90.00
#
_symmetry.space_group_name_H-M   'P 1'
#
loop_
_entity.id
_entity.type
_entity.pdbx_description
1 polymer ?
#
loop_
_entity_poly.entity_id
_entity_poly.type
_entity_poly.pdbx_seq_one_letter_code
_entity_poly.pdbx_strand_id
1 'polypeptide(L)'
;MNDLSSPRRTRKIMKMYRDSRQLILLGRIIFLPLFLVAIIPFSIFQGFGNLYFFFLSISPFIITYIFSFSIIYLMVDDYNVINKWNERKSRIDIFKGKVILSVIEGIFLLIISLAILGFCYLTNFPQSLDTTYRANNVGLESPFSYQPSLLDILLLFIIIALSIVAIFSSIYWLYMRFMQITGYNSKRKILSIKASRIAIGWIVQSIIWFIVIPVLCNVLFIDICYPALSESWSVLKQWYSDSPYLILVFQIIILLFINVLTFIDGIYANRNRKNFVTMKNNISIQ
;
A
#
# COMPACT_ATOMS: atom_id res chain seq x y z
N MET A 1 -13.54 -22.45 17.14
CA MET A 1 -12.50 -21.39 17.08
C MET A 1 -13.25 -20.08 16.92
N ASN A 2 -13.53 -19.38 18.02
CA ASN A 2 -14.62 -18.38 18.05
C ASN A 2 -14.14 -16.92 17.97
N ASP A 3 -12.84 -16.65 18.05
CA ASP A 3 -12.34 -15.28 17.92
C ASP A 3 -12.24 -14.88 16.43
N LEU A 4 -13.19 -14.05 16.01
CA LEU A 4 -13.25 -13.55 14.64
C LEU A 4 -12.12 -12.58 14.29
N SER A 5 -11.50 -11.97 15.30
CA SER A 5 -10.43 -10.98 15.18
C SER A 5 -9.04 -11.59 15.11
N SER A 6 -8.90 -12.88 15.46
CA SER A 6 -7.58 -13.51 15.54
C SER A 6 -7.00 -13.79 14.15
N PRO A 7 -5.78 -13.29 13.83
CA PRO A 7 -5.06 -13.67 12.61
C PRO A 7 -4.69 -15.17 12.59
N ARG A 8 -4.68 -15.83 13.77
CA ARG A 8 -4.40 -17.27 13.88
C ARG A 8 -5.43 -18.13 13.15
N ARG A 9 -6.68 -17.67 13.01
CA ARG A 9 -7.73 -18.40 12.28
C ARG A 9 -7.32 -18.66 10.84
N THR A 10 -7.07 -17.58 10.09
CA THR A 10 -6.66 -17.66 8.67
C THR A 10 -5.37 -18.45 8.52
N ARG A 11 -4.38 -18.25 9.41
CA ARG A 11 -3.14 -19.05 9.40
C ARG A 11 -3.39 -20.54 9.59
N LYS A 12 -4.31 -20.92 10.47
CA LYS A 12 -4.65 -22.33 10.70
C LYS A 12 -5.30 -22.96 9.46
N ILE A 13 -6.17 -22.22 8.77
CA ILE A 13 -6.76 -22.63 7.49
C ILE A 13 -5.66 -22.84 6.46
N MET A 14 -4.75 -21.87 6.29
CA MET A 14 -3.63 -21.99 5.35
C MET A 14 -2.69 -23.15 5.65
N LYS A 15 -2.55 -23.56 6.91
CA LYS A 15 -1.75 -24.73 7.30
C LYS A 15 -2.45 -26.04 6.92
N MET A 16 -3.77 -26.10 7.06
CA MET A 16 -4.57 -27.31 6.79
C MET A 16 -4.90 -27.50 5.30
N TYR A 17 -5.07 -26.41 4.55
CA TYR A 17 -5.59 -26.45 3.18
C TYR A 17 -4.53 -25.96 2.18
N ARG A 18 -4.06 -26.89 1.33
CA ARG A 18 -3.02 -26.63 0.31
C ARG A 18 -3.40 -25.50 -0.64
N ASP A 19 -4.63 -25.49 -1.14
CA ASP A 19 -5.07 -24.51 -2.15
C ASP A 19 -5.11 -23.09 -1.58
N SER A 20 -5.53 -22.91 -0.32
CA SER A 20 -5.49 -21.60 0.34
C SER A 20 -4.05 -21.11 0.55
N ARG A 21 -3.12 -22.03 0.86
CA ARG A 21 -1.69 -21.73 0.96
C ARG A 21 -1.11 -21.33 -0.39
N GLN A 22 -1.44 -22.08 -1.45
CA GLN A 22 -0.98 -21.81 -2.80
C GLN A 22 -1.45 -20.45 -3.31
N LEU A 23 -2.67 -20.03 -2.99
CA LEU A 23 -3.17 -18.70 -3.33
C LEU A 23 -2.28 -17.58 -2.76
N ILE A 24 -1.90 -17.69 -1.48
CA ILE A 24 -1.02 -16.71 -0.81
C ILE A 24 0.40 -16.76 -1.39
N LEU A 25 0.93 -17.96 -1.63
CA LEU A 25 2.25 -18.12 -2.25
C LEU A 25 2.29 -17.53 -3.66
N LEU A 26 1.25 -17.76 -4.46
CA LEU A 26 1.13 -17.17 -5.80
C LEU A 26 1.03 -15.65 -5.72
N GLY A 27 0.27 -15.11 -4.75
CA GLY A 27 0.27 -13.68 -4.45
C GLY A 27 1.66 -13.13 -4.15
N ARG A 28 2.49 -13.84 -3.34
CA ARG A 28 3.88 -13.44 -3.09
C ARG A 28 4.75 -13.52 -4.33
N ILE A 29 4.65 -14.58 -5.12
CA ILE A 29 5.44 -14.75 -6.35
C ILE A 29 5.12 -13.67 -7.38
N ILE A 30 3.88 -13.18 -7.44
CA ILE A 30 3.48 -12.13 -8.38
C ILE A 30 3.79 -10.75 -7.81
N PHE A 31 3.30 -10.44 -6.61
CA PHE A 31 3.39 -9.09 -6.06
C PHE A 31 4.79 -8.76 -5.56
N LEU A 32 5.53 -9.68 -4.94
CA LEU A 32 6.86 -9.35 -4.41
C LEU A 32 7.81 -8.86 -5.52
N PRO A 33 8.00 -9.57 -6.65
CA PRO A 33 8.84 -9.07 -7.73
C PRO A 33 8.29 -7.79 -8.36
N LEU A 34 6.96 -7.71 -8.59
CA LEU A 34 6.35 -6.51 -9.17
C LEU A 34 6.63 -5.26 -8.32
N PHE A 35 6.46 -5.36 -7.01
CA PHE A 35 6.70 -4.24 -6.11
C PHE A 35 8.19 -3.96 -5.91
N LEU A 36 9.06 -4.98 -5.91
CA LEU A 36 10.51 -4.75 -5.89
C LEU A 36 10.98 -4.05 -7.18
N VAL A 37 10.48 -4.46 -8.35
CA VAL A 37 10.75 -3.82 -9.65
C VAL A 37 10.08 -2.46 -9.77
N ALA A 38 9.04 -2.15 -9.00
CA ALA A 38 8.52 -0.79 -8.91
C ALA A 38 9.41 0.06 -7.98
N ILE A 39 9.67 -0.40 -6.76
CA ILE A 39 10.42 0.32 -5.73
C ILE A 39 11.85 0.60 -6.20
N ILE A 40 12.58 -0.40 -6.72
CA ILE A 40 14.02 -0.27 -6.99
C ILE A 40 14.28 0.74 -8.12
N PRO A 41 13.75 0.61 -9.35
CA PRO A 41 13.96 1.60 -10.41
C PRO A 41 13.32 2.95 -10.08
N PHE A 42 12.06 2.98 -9.61
CA PHE A 42 11.38 4.26 -9.31
C PHE A 42 12.16 5.06 -8.26
N SER A 43 12.73 4.36 -7.28
CA SER A 43 13.57 5.03 -6.30
C SER A 43 14.97 5.33 -6.84
N ILE A 44 15.59 4.48 -7.68
CA ILE A 44 16.93 4.72 -8.26
C ILE A 44 16.92 5.99 -9.11
N PHE A 45 15.90 6.17 -9.95
CA PHE A 45 15.71 7.40 -10.75
C PHE A 45 15.45 8.65 -9.88
N GLN A 46 15.13 8.47 -8.60
CA GLN A 46 14.78 9.52 -7.64
C GLN A 46 15.81 9.66 -6.51
N GLY A 47 17.01 9.11 -6.67
CA GLY A 47 18.06 9.23 -5.65
C GLY A 47 17.97 8.20 -4.52
N PHE A 48 17.63 6.93 -4.81
CA PHE A 48 17.57 5.79 -3.85
C PHE A 48 18.78 5.66 -2.92
N GLY A 49 19.94 6.14 -3.37
CA GLY A 49 21.13 6.22 -2.54
C GLY A 49 21.05 7.24 -1.40
N ASN A 50 19.93 7.96 -1.27
CA ASN A 50 19.60 8.83 -0.16
C ASN A 50 18.48 8.21 0.70
N LEU A 51 18.77 8.01 1.99
CA LEU A 51 17.84 7.38 2.94
C LEU A 51 16.52 8.15 3.08
N TYR A 52 16.55 9.48 3.01
CA TYR A 52 15.35 10.31 3.15
C TYR A 52 14.37 10.04 2.00
N PHE A 53 14.86 10.11 0.75
CA PHE A 53 14.04 9.83 -0.43
C PHE A 53 13.60 8.37 -0.49
N PHE A 54 14.41 7.42 -0.02
CA PHE A 54 14.00 6.03 0.11
C PHE A 54 12.74 5.88 0.97
N PHE A 55 12.72 6.45 2.17
CA PHE A 55 11.57 6.33 3.08
C PHE A 55 10.33 7.07 2.55
N LEU A 56 10.54 8.23 1.93
CA LEU A 56 9.47 8.98 1.27
C LEU A 56 8.82 8.14 0.15
N SER A 57 9.63 7.50 -0.70
CA SER A 57 9.18 6.74 -1.87
C SER A 57 8.66 5.35 -1.56
N ILE A 58 9.18 4.64 -0.55
CA ILE A 58 8.74 3.26 -0.27
C ILE A 58 7.36 3.18 0.38
N SER A 59 6.96 4.22 1.13
CA SER A 59 5.72 4.18 1.93
C SER A 59 4.46 3.89 1.11
N PRO A 60 4.21 4.51 -0.06
CA PRO A 60 2.98 4.28 -0.83
C PRO A 60 2.97 2.89 -1.50
N PHE A 61 4.15 2.36 -1.86
CA PHE A 61 4.28 1.00 -2.39
C PHE A 61 3.97 -0.05 -1.34
N ILE A 62 4.44 0.11 -0.10
CA ILE A 62 4.10 -0.78 1.01
C ILE A 62 2.60 -0.79 1.25
N ILE A 63 1.94 0.37 1.23
CA ILE A 63 0.48 0.48 1.43
C ILE A 63 -0.27 -0.30 0.36
N THR A 64 0.08 -0.10 -0.91
CA THR A 64 -0.54 -0.80 -2.04
C THR A 64 -0.29 -2.32 -1.98
N TYR A 65 0.90 -2.74 -1.55
CA TYR A 65 1.23 -4.15 -1.33
C TYR A 65 0.36 -4.76 -0.22
N ILE A 66 0.20 -4.06 0.92
CA ILE A 66 -0.67 -4.48 2.02
C ILE A 66 -2.13 -4.61 1.54
N PHE A 67 -2.62 -3.67 0.71
CA PHE A 67 -3.98 -3.76 0.16
C PHE A 67 -4.19 -4.99 -0.70
N SER A 68 -3.22 -5.30 -1.55
CA SER A 68 -3.27 -6.46 -2.43
C SER A 68 -3.34 -7.76 -1.63
N PHE A 69 -2.52 -7.88 -0.57
CA PHE A 69 -2.59 -9.02 0.35
C PHE A 69 -3.86 -9.06 1.20
N SER A 70 -4.41 -7.90 1.56
CA SER A 70 -5.68 -7.84 2.29
C SER A 70 -6.80 -8.50 1.49
N ILE A 71 -6.87 -8.30 0.18
CA ILE A 71 -7.88 -8.94 -0.67
C ILE A 71 -7.69 -10.46 -0.64
N ILE A 72 -6.45 -10.93 -0.79
CA ILE A 72 -6.16 -12.37 -0.79
C ILE A 72 -6.52 -13.01 0.57
N TYR A 73 -6.10 -12.39 1.67
CA TYR A 73 -6.39 -12.90 3.02
C TYR A 73 -7.89 -12.92 3.34
N LEU A 74 -8.64 -11.95 2.81
CA LEU A 74 -10.10 -11.92 2.94
C LEU A 74 -10.77 -13.12 2.25
N MET A 75 -10.23 -13.57 1.11
CA MET A 75 -10.78 -14.72 0.40
C MET A 75 -10.59 -16.03 1.16
N VAL A 76 -9.60 -16.15 2.04
CA VAL A 76 -9.34 -17.39 2.78
C VAL A 76 -10.10 -17.40 4.10
N ASP A 77 -11.18 -18.17 4.19
CA ASP A 77 -11.94 -18.28 5.44
C ASP A 77 -12.78 -19.57 5.56
N ASP A 78 -13.38 -19.78 6.73
CA ASP A 78 -14.34 -20.86 6.97
C ASP A 78 -15.77 -20.48 6.54
N TYR A 79 -16.56 -21.48 6.15
CA TYR A 79 -17.97 -21.31 5.75
C TYR A 79 -18.81 -20.51 6.76
N ASN A 80 -18.61 -20.76 8.05
CA ASN A 80 -19.37 -20.12 9.13
C ASN A 80 -19.21 -18.58 9.13
N VAL A 81 -18.16 -18.06 8.51
CA VAL A 81 -17.88 -16.62 8.42
C VAL A 81 -18.83 -15.91 7.45
N ILE A 82 -19.44 -16.62 6.49
CA ILE A 82 -20.37 -16.01 5.52
C ILE A 82 -21.53 -15.32 6.24
N ASN A 83 -22.18 -16.01 7.16
CA ASN A 83 -23.30 -15.43 7.92
C ASN A 83 -22.85 -14.26 8.82
N LYS A 84 -21.59 -14.29 9.28
CA LYS A 84 -20.98 -13.23 10.08
C LYS A 84 -20.73 -11.95 9.32
N TRP A 85 -20.65 -11.99 7.98
CA TRP A 85 -20.57 -10.76 7.18
C TRP A 85 -21.86 -9.94 7.16
N ASN A 86 -23.01 -10.51 7.53
CA ASN A 86 -24.25 -9.76 7.67
C ASN A 86 -24.31 -8.98 8.99
N GLU A 87 -23.56 -9.41 10.00
CA GLU A 87 -23.48 -8.77 11.32
C GLU A 87 -22.41 -7.65 11.35
N ARG A 88 -22.81 -6.43 11.73
CA ARG A 88 -21.92 -5.25 11.71
C ARG A 88 -20.67 -5.41 12.58
N LYS A 89 -20.83 -5.89 13.82
CA LYS A 89 -19.72 -6.07 14.76
C LYS A 89 -18.73 -7.12 14.24
N SER A 90 -19.27 -8.25 13.78
CA SER A 90 -18.49 -9.36 13.25
C SER A 90 -17.68 -8.99 12.00
N ARG A 91 -18.20 -8.11 11.12
CA ARG A 91 -17.44 -7.56 9.99
C ARG A 91 -16.15 -6.85 10.42
N ILE A 92 -16.24 -6.03 11.46
CA ILE A 92 -15.09 -5.28 12.00
C ILE A 92 -14.06 -6.25 12.57
N ASP A 93 -14.51 -7.28 13.29
CA ASP A 93 -13.61 -8.27 13.87
C ASP A 93 -12.90 -9.08 12.77
N ILE A 94 -13.63 -9.56 11.76
CA ILE A 94 -13.02 -10.23 10.61
C ILE A 94 -11.97 -9.34 9.95
N PHE A 95 -12.31 -8.07 9.69
CA PHE A 95 -11.41 -7.09 9.09
C PHE A 95 -10.08 -6.96 9.86
N LYS A 96 -10.13 -6.79 11.19
CA LYS A 96 -8.92 -6.65 12.03
C LYS A 96 -7.96 -7.82 11.82
N GLY A 97 -8.46 -9.05 11.86
CA GLY A 97 -7.64 -10.25 11.70
C GLY A 97 -6.97 -10.35 10.33
N LYS A 98 -7.65 -9.91 9.26
CA LYS A 98 -7.08 -9.91 7.90
C LYS A 98 -6.06 -8.80 7.68
N VAL A 99 -6.33 -7.61 8.21
CA VAL A 99 -5.40 -6.48 8.10
C VAL A 99 -4.10 -6.78 8.82
N ILE A 100 -4.14 -7.35 10.03
CA ILE A 100 -2.92 -7.70 10.77
C ILE A 100 -2.02 -8.64 9.94
N LEU A 101 -2.59 -9.64 9.27
CA LEU A 101 -1.81 -10.53 8.39
C LEU A 101 -1.21 -9.79 7.19
N SER A 102 -1.96 -8.86 6.62
CA SER A 102 -1.53 -8.06 5.47
C SER A 102 -0.39 -7.10 5.86
N VAL A 103 -0.47 -6.49 7.05
CA VAL A 103 0.59 -5.64 7.61
C VAL A 103 1.87 -6.44 7.83
N ILE A 104 1.77 -7.70 8.26
CA ILE A 104 2.95 -8.58 8.40
C ILE A 104 3.63 -8.82 7.04
N GLU A 105 2.88 -8.96 5.95
CA GLU A 105 3.47 -9.02 4.61
C GLU A 105 4.15 -7.70 4.23
N GLY A 106 3.54 -6.56 4.55
CA GLY A 106 4.14 -5.24 4.31
C GLY A 106 5.46 -5.05 5.07
N ILE A 107 5.53 -5.50 6.33
CA ILE A 107 6.79 -5.50 7.11
C ILE A 107 7.85 -6.37 6.45
N PHE A 108 7.46 -7.54 5.92
CA PHE A 108 8.39 -8.42 5.21
C PHE A 108 8.95 -7.75 3.94
N LEU A 109 8.11 -7.07 3.16
CA LEU A 109 8.55 -6.26 2.02
C LEU A 109 9.52 -5.15 2.45
N LEU A 110 9.21 -4.42 3.52
CA LEU A 110 10.08 -3.36 4.04
C LEU A 110 11.46 -3.92 4.45
N ILE A 111 11.50 -5.05 5.16
CA ILE A 111 12.76 -5.69 5.57
C ILE A 111 13.59 -6.08 4.34
N ILE A 112 12.98 -6.69 3.32
CA ILE A 112 13.70 -7.04 2.08
C ILE A 112 14.22 -5.78 1.40
N SER A 113 13.41 -4.74 1.26
CA SER A 113 13.82 -3.49 0.62
C SER A 113 14.98 -2.82 1.38
N LEU A 114 14.96 -2.84 2.71
CA LEU A 114 16.07 -2.36 3.54
C LEU A 114 17.33 -3.21 3.38
N ALA A 115 17.20 -4.54 3.27
CA ALA A 115 18.33 -5.42 3.02
C ALA A 115 18.97 -5.15 1.65
N ILE A 116 18.16 -4.93 0.61
CA ILE A 116 18.63 -4.55 -0.73
C ILE A 116 19.34 -3.20 -0.67
N LEU A 117 18.73 -2.19 -0.03
CA LEU A 117 19.35 -0.88 0.13
C LEU A 117 20.68 -0.97 0.90
N GLY A 118 20.71 -1.72 2.00
CA GLY A 118 21.93 -1.97 2.77
C GLY A 118 23.02 -2.64 1.93
N PHE A 119 22.67 -3.63 1.11
CA PHE A 119 23.61 -4.25 0.16
C PHE A 119 24.14 -3.25 -0.88
N CYS A 120 23.30 -2.34 -1.38
CA CYS A 120 23.74 -1.26 -2.27
C CYS A 120 24.77 -0.35 -1.57
N TYR A 121 24.55 0.02 -0.31
CA TYR A 121 25.54 0.81 0.46
C TYR A 121 26.85 0.06 0.69
N LEU A 122 26.78 -1.24 0.99
CA LEU A 122 27.98 -2.07 1.18
C LEU A 122 28.83 -2.20 -0.10
N THR A 123 28.19 -2.14 -1.27
CA THR A 123 28.87 -2.21 -2.58
C THR A 123 29.30 -0.83 -3.10
N ASN A 124 29.19 0.23 -2.29
CA ASN A 124 29.43 1.63 -2.66
C ASN A 124 28.62 2.09 -3.89
N PHE A 125 27.47 1.46 -4.15
CA PHE A 125 26.64 1.73 -5.31
C PHE A 125 26.10 3.17 -5.31
N PRO A 126 25.57 3.72 -4.20
CA PRO A 126 25.19 5.14 -4.12
C PRO A 126 26.31 6.12 -4.45
N GLN A 127 27.54 5.87 -3.96
CA GLN A 127 28.69 6.73 -4.23
C GLN A 127 29.10 6.67 -5.70
N SER A 128 29.03 5.48 -6.32
CA SER A 128 29.26 5.34 -7.76
C SER A 128 28.25 6.14 -8.57
N LEU A 129 26.95 6.08 -8.20
CA LEU A 129 25.91 6.86 -8.87
C LEU A 129 26.10 8.37 -8.68
N ASP A 130 26.45 8.82 -7.48
CA ASP A 130 26.75 10.23 -7.20
C ASP A 130 27.91 10.74 -8.06
N THR A 131 28.97 9.94 -8.16
CA THR A 131 30.15 10.27 -8.98
C THR A 131 29.78 10.40 -10.46
N THR A 132 29.04 9.43 -11.00
CA THR A 132 28.56 9.48 -12.39
C THR A 132 27.63 10.67 -12.63
N TYR A 133 26.74 10.97 -11.69
CA TYR A 133 25.84 12.11 -11.79
C TYR A 133 26.60 13.43 -11.85
N ARG A 134 27.54 13.66 -10.93
CA ARG A 134 28.36 14.89 -10.88
C ARG A 134 29.26 15.06 -12.10
N ALA A 135 29.76 13.95 -12.66
CA ALA A 135 30.54 13.97 -13.90
C ALA A 135 29.71 14.45 -15.10
N ASN A 136 28.43 14.07 -15.16
CA ASN A 136 27.52 14.44 -16.25
C ASN A 136 26.83 15.80 -16.02
N ASN A 137 26.76 16.29 -14.77
CA ASN A 137 26.02 17.48 -14.36
C ASN A 137 26.93 18.42 -13.55
N VAL A 138 27.97 18.95 -14.20
CA VAL A 138 28.98 19.79 -13.55
C VAL A 138 28.36 21.04 -12.94
N GLY A 139 28.63 21.30 -11.67
CA GLY A 139 28.14 22.49 -10.93
C GLY A 139 26.73 22.35 -10.36
N LEU A 140 26.07 21.20 -10.55
CA LEU A 140 24.74 20.94 -10.01
C LEU A 140 24.81 20.11 -8.73
N GLU A 141 23.91 20.39 -7.79
CA GLU A 141 23.77 19.56 -6.59
C GLU A 141 23.21 18.18 -6.95
N SER A 142 23.68 17.17 -6.23
CA SER A 142 23.29 15.78 -6.47
C SER A 142 22.19 15.34 -5.51
N PRO A 143 21.13 14.66 -6.01
CA PRO A 143 20.06 14.13 -5.16
C PRO A 143 20.56 13.07 -4.17
N PHE A 144 21.69 12.41 -4.45
CA PHE A 144 22.29 11.43 -3.54
C PHE A 144 22.90 12.10 -2.29
N SER A 145 23.23 13.38 -2.37
CA SER A 145 23.82 14.16 -1.27
C SER A 145 22.83 14.98 -0.45
N TYR A 146 21.52 14.84 -0.69
CA TYR A 146 20.48 15.60 0.01
C TYR A 146 20.59 15.45 1.53
N GLN A 147 20.70 16.57 2.24
CA GLN A 147 20.68 16.65 3.69
C GLN A 147 19.34 17.29 4.11
N PRO A 148 18.38 16.51 4.63
CA PRO A 148 17.09 17.05 5.02
C PRO A 148 17.25 18.01 6.21
N SER A 149 16.49 19.11 6.21
CA SER A 149 16.38 19.97 7.37
C SER A 149 15.60 19.27 8.51
N LEU A 150 15.69 19.79 9.74
CA LEU A 150 14.87 19.27 10.84
C LEU A 150 13.36 19.32 10.52
N LEU A 151 12.92 20.35 9.79
CA LEU A 151 11.54 20.49 9.34
C LEU A 151 11.16 19.36 8.37
N ASP A 152 12.01 19.05 7.39
CA ASP A 152 11.76 17.96 6.42
C ASP A 152 11.62 16.60 7.13
N ILE A 153 12.50 16.32 8.10
CA ILE A 153 12.44 15.09 8.91
C ILE A 153 11.13 15.02 9.69
N LEU A 154 10.72 16.13 10.32
CA LEU A 154 9.46 16.19 11.07
C LEU A 154 8.25 15.95 10.16
N LEU A 155 8.22 16.58 8.99
CA LEU A 155 7.15 16.41 8.00
C LEU A 155 7.11 14.98 7.46
N LEU A 156 8.26 14.36 7.17
CA LEU A 156 8.35 12.96 6.77
C LEU A 156 7.77 12.03 7.85
N PHE A 157 8.07 12.27 9.13
CA PHE A 157 7.51 11.47 10.23
C PHE A 157 5.98 11.57 10.29
N ILE A 158 5.42 12.78 10.09
CA ILE A 158 3.97 13.00 10.03
C ILE A 158 3.37 12.26 8.81
N ILE A 159 4.03 12.33 7.64
CA ILE A 159 3.62 11.61 6.42
C ILE A 159 3.58 10.10 6.66
N ILE A 160 4.61 9.54 7.29
CA ILE A 160 4.66 8.11 7.63
C ILE A 160 3.55 7.74 8.61
N ALA A 161 3.32 8.55 9.66
CA ALA A 161 2.26 8.29 10.64
C ALA A 161 0.87 8.31 9.99
N LEU A 162 0.57 9.31 9.16
CA LEU A 162 -0.69 9.41 8.43
C LEU A 162 -0.87 8.30 7.39
N SER A 163 0.22 7.90 6.74
CA SER A 163 0.28 6.74 5.84
C SER A 163 -0.08 5.44 6.58
N ILE A 164 0.42 5.25 7.80
CA ILE A 164 0.06 4.09 8.63
C ILE A 164 -1.43 4.10 8.98
N VAL A 165 -1.98 5.25 9.38
CA VAL A 165 -3.43 5.37 9.63
C VAL A 165 -4.23 5.04 8.37
N ALA A 166 -3.75 5.50 7.21
CA ALA A 166 -4.41 5.31 5.93
C ALA A 166 -4.46 3.84 5.49
N ILE A 167 -3.51 3.00 5.93
CA ILE A 167 -3.59 1.54 5.74
C ILE A 167 -4.91 1.02 6.33
N PHE A 168 -5.22 1.41 7.56
CA PHE A 168 -6.42 0.92 8.24
C PHE A 168 -7.69 1.52 7.64
N SER A 169 -7.73 2.84 7.43
CA SER A 169 -8.94 3.51 6.92
C SER A 169 -9.28 3.08 5.50
N SER A 170 -8.27 2.92 4.63
CA SER A 170 -8.46 2.59 3.21
C SER A 170 -8.83 1.12 2.99
N ILE A 171 -8.23 0.16 3.71
CA ILE A 171 -8.66 -1.25 3.61
C ILE A 171 -10.07 -1.40 4.18
N TYR A 172 -10.34 -0.71 5.30
CA TYR A 172 -11.68 -0.75 5.90
C TYR A 172 -12.71 -0.23 4.91
N TRP A 173 -12.45 0.92 4.29
CA TRP A 173 -13.27 1.48 3.22
C TRP A 173 -13.46 0.51 2.05
N LEU A 174 -12.38 -0.07 1.53
CA LEU A 174 -12.41 -1.03 0.43
C LEU A 174 -13.35 -2.20 0.74
N TYR A 175 -13.19 -2.79 1.93
CA TYR A 175 -14.01 -3.91 2.35
C TYR A 175 -15.47 -3.51 2.52
N MET A 176 -15.74 -2.43 3.25
CA MET A 176 -17.12 -2.06 3.56
C MET A 176 -17.90 -1.66 2.30
N ARG A 177 -17.25 -0.99 1.35
CA ARG A 177 -17.91 -0.46 0.15
C ARG A 177 -17.98 -1.46 -1.00
N PHE A 178 -16.92 -2.22 -1.26
CA PHE A 178 -16.81 -3.01 -2.49
C PHE A 178 -16.89 -4.52 -2.28
N MET A 179 -16.60 -5.03 -1.09
CA MET A 179 -16.58 -6.48 -0.85
C MET A 179 -17.99 -7.06 -0.93
N GLN A 180 -18.16 -8.12 -1.72
CA GLN A 180 -19.43 -8.85 -1.81
C GLN A 180 -19.13 -10.33 -2.01
N ILE A 181 -19.54 -11.18 -1.08
CA ILE A 181 -19.41 -12.63 -1.17
C ILE A 181 -20.52 -13.17 -2.06
N THR A 182 -20.16 -13.98 -3.05
CA THR A 182 -21.08 -14.59 -4.02
C THR A 182 -21.18 -16.10 -3.89
N GLY A 183 -20.26 -16.72 -3.16
CA GLY A 183 -20.22 -18.17 -2.97
C GLY A 183 -19.05 -18.60 -2.09
N TYR A 184 -18.88 -19.91 -1.95
CA TYR A 184 -17.80 -20.50 -1.15
C TYR A 184 -17.43 -21.88 -1.67
N ASN A 185 -16.13 -22.14 -1.75
CA ASN A 185 -15.57 -23.44 -2.09
C ASN A 185 -15.14 -24.16 -0.82
N SER A 186 -15.93 -25.18 -0.43
CA SER A 186 -15.70 -25.96 0.79
C SER A 186 -14.40 -26.77 0.77
N LYS A 187 -14.01 -27.32 -0.38
CA LYS A 187 -12.78 -28.09 -0.56
C LYS A 187 -11.54 -27.20 -0.38
N ARG A 188 -11.60 -25.96 -0.85
CA ARG A 188 -10.47 -25.02 -0.86
C ARG A 188 -10.45 -24.04 0.32
N LYS A 189 -11.54 -23.93 1.10
CA LYS A 189 -11.75 -22.88 2.12
C LYS A 189 -11.55 -21.47 1.56
N ILE A 190 -12.11 -21.23 0.38
CA ILE A 190 -12.02 -19.95 -0.33
C ILE A 190 -13.42 -19.39 -0.55
N LEU A 191 -13.62 -18.14 -0.15
CA LEU A 191 -14.78 -17.31 -0.44
C LEU A 191 -14.69 -16.80 -1.88
N SER A 192 -15.76 -17.01 -2.63
CA SER A 192 -15.94 -16.36 -3.93
C SER A 192 -16.43 -14.95 -3.71
N ILE A 193 -15.72 -13.97 -4.26
CA ILE A 193 -16.07 -12.54 -4.16
C ILE A 193 -16.42 -11.98 -5.53
N LYS A 194 -17.27 -10.95 -5.58
CA LYS A 194 -17.62 -10.24 -6.82
C LYS A 194 -16.41 -9.42 -7.30
N ALA A 195 -15.60 -10.04 -8.17
CA ALA A 195 -14.33 -9.50 -8.65
C ALA A 195 -14.45 -8.08 -9.22
N SER A 196 -15.50 -7.79 -10.01
CA SER A 196 -15.68 -6.46 -10.62
C SER A 196 -15.81 -5.34 -9.59
N ARG A 197 -16.47 -5.57 -8.45
CA ARG A 197 -16.60 -4.55 -7.41
C ARG A 197 -15.29 -4.31 -6.69
N ILE A 198 -14.62 -5.39 -6.27
CA ILE A 198 -13.35 -5.24 -5.54
C ILE A 198 -12.24 -4.68 -6.42
N ALA A 199 -12.25 -5.01 -7.73
CA ALA A 199 -11.32 -4.44 -8.71
C ALA A 199 -11.48 -2.92 -8.83
N ILE A 200 -12.70 -2.38 -8.87
CA ILE A 200 -12.93 -0.92 -8.88
C ILE A 200 -12.30 -0.28 -7.64
N GLY A 201 -12.58 -0.82 -6.46
CA GLY A 201 -12.00 -0.29 -5.22
C GLY A 201 -10.48 -0.39 -5.19
N TRP A 202 -9.91 -1.49 -5.69
CA TRP A 202 -8.46 -1.66 -5.80
C TRP A 202 -7.85 -0.68 -6.80
N ILE A 203 -8.46 -0.45 -7.96
CA ILE A 203 -8.00 0.53 -8.96
C ILE A 203 -7.95 1.94 -8.36
N VAL A 204 -9.01 2.36 -7.65
CA VAL A 204 -9.04 3.69 -7.00
C VAL A 204 -7.90 3.82 -5.99
N GLN A 205 -7.67 2.79 -5.17
CA GLN A 205 -6.56 2.79 -4.22
C GLN A 205 -5.20 2.79 -4.92
N SER A 206 -5.01 1.97 -5.97
CA SER A 206 -3.78 1.94 -6.74
C SER A 206 -3.50 3.29 -7.41
N ILE A 207 -4.50 3.98 -7.95
CA ILE A 207 -4.30 5.34 -8.49
C ILE A 207 -3.79 6.29 -7.41
N ILE A 208 -4.40 6.28 -6.23
CA ILE A 208 -4.00 7.16 -5.12
C ILE A 208 -2.56 6.84 -4.66
N TRP A 209 -2.29 5.58 -4.35
CA TRP A 209 -1.04 5.18 -3.67
C TRP A 209 0.10 4.83 -4.62
N PHE A 210 -0.17 4.53 -5.89
CA PHE A 210 0.86 4.18 -6.87
C PHE A 210 1.14 5.32 -7.85
N ILE A 211 0.16 6.22 -8.07
CA ILE A 211 0.30 7.33 -9.03
C ILE A 211 0.32 8.67 -8.28
N VAL A 212 -0.77 9.04 -7.60
CA VAL A 212 -0.90 10.38 -7.01
C VAL A 212 0.18 10.65 -5.98
N ILE A 213 0.33 9.82 -4.94
CA ILE A 213 1.34 10.09 -3.91
C ILE A 213 2.78 10.00 -4.46
N PRO A 214 3.19 8.90 -5.13
CA PRO A 214 4.57 8.80 -5.61
C PRO A 214 4.93 9.81 -6.69
N VAL A 215 4.06 10.03 -7.68
CA VAL A 215 4.37 10.89 -8.83
C VAL A 215 4.05 12.35 -8.54
N LEU A 216 2.89 12.68 -7.97
CA LEU A 216 2.53 14.08 -7.76
C LEU A 216 3.24 14.70 -6.55
N CYS A 217 3.48 13.93 -5.48
CA CYS A 217 4.09 14.48 -4.26
C CYS A 217 5.59 14.21 -4.24
N ASN A 218 6.01 12.94 -4.34
CA ASN A 218 7.42 12.58 -4.12
C ASN A 218 8.33 13.01 -5.28
N VAL A 219 7.97 12.69 -6.53
CA VAL A 219 8.74 13.15 -7.70
C VAL A 219 8.79 14.67 -7.75
N LEU A 220 7.66 15.34 -7.51
CA LEU A 220 7.60 16.81 -7.52
C LEU A 220 8.49 17.43 -6.44
N PHE A 221 8.51 16.86 -5.23
CA PHE A 221 9.42 17.31 -4.16
C PHE A 221 10.88 17.18 -4.58
N ILE A 222 11.25 16.03 -5.15
CA ILE A 222 12.62 15.77 -5.60
C ILE A 222 12.99 16.71 -6.74
N ASP A 223 12.11 16.89 -7.72
CA ASP A 223 12.31 17.80 -8.86
C ASP A 223 12.43 19.27 -8.44
N ILE A 224 11.81 19.67 -7.32
CA ILE A 224 11.91 21.04 -6.80
C ILE A 224 13.20 21.24 -6.01
N CYS A 225 13.62 20.24 -5.24
CA CYS A 225 14.94 20.24 -4.59
C CYS A 225 16.09 20.13 -5.62
N TYR A 226 15.86 19.46 -6.75
CA TYR A 226 16.86 19.18 -7.79
C TYR A 226 16.30 19.43 -9.20
N PRO A 227 16.13 20.70 -9.60
CA PRO A 227 15.47 21.07 -10.86
C PRO A 227 16.19 20.60 -12.12
N ALA A 228 17.47 20.21 -12.02
CA ALA A 228 18.23 19.64 -13.13
C ALA A 228 17.78 18.22 -13.53
N LEU A 229 17.00 17.53 -12.70
CA LEU A 229 16.54 16.16 -12.99
C LEU A 229 15.45 16.10 -14.06
N SER A 230 14.67 17.17 -14.24
CA SER A 230 13.62 17.21 -15.26
C SER A 230 13.27 18.66 -15.61
N GLU A 231 12.88 18.93 -16.86
CA GLU A 231 12.26 20.22 -17.24
C GLU A 231 10.75 20.23 -16.98
N SER A 232 10.21 19.13 -16.46
CA SER A 232 8.78 18.99 -16.19
C SER A 232 8.36 19.91 -15.05
N TRP A 233 7.08 20.32 -15.02
CA TRP A 233 6.48 21.08 -13.91
C TRP A 233 7.02 22.50 -13.68
N SER A 234 7.54 23.16 -14.72
CA SER A 234 8.13 24.52 -14.65
C SER A 234 7.27 25.54 -13.90
N VAL A 235 5.95 25.52 -14.09
CA VAL A 235 5.01 26.42 -13.38
C VAL A 235 4.97 26.12 -11.88
N LEU A 236 4.87 24.84 -11.47
CA LEU A 236 4.86 24.47 -10.06
C LEU A 236 6.22 24.74 -9.40
N LYS A 237 7.32 24.51 -10.13
CA LYS A 237 8.68 24.83 -9.66
C LYS A 237 8.81 26.29 -9.25
N GLN A 238 8.28 27.22 -10.04
CA GLN A 238 8.34 28.64 -9.72
C GLN A 238 7.57 29.00 -8.44
N TRP A 239 6.53 28.25 -8.08
CA TRP A 239 5.70 28.54 -6.91
C TRP A 239 6.28 27.96 -5.61
N TYR A 240 7.12 26.94 -5.73
CA TYR A 240 7.62 26.16 -4.60
C TYR A 240 9.15 26.17 -4.46
N SER A 241 9.87 26.82 -5.39
CA SER A 241 11.35 26.90 -5.38
C SER A 241 11.90 27.43 -4.06
N ASP A 242 11.22 28.43 -3.50
CA ASP A 242 11.66 29.13 -2.30
C ASP A 242 11.25 28.38 -1.02
N SER A 243 10.39 27.38 -1.14
CA SER A 243 9.84 26.63 -0.01
C SER A 243 9.44 25.19 -0.39
N PRO A 244 10.41 24.31 -0.69
CA PRO A 244 10.14 22.92 -1.11
C PRO A 244 9.31 22.13 -0.08
N TYR A 245 9.47 22.43 1.22
CA TYR A 245 8.73 21.80 2.31
C TYR A 245 7.20 21.94 2.18
N LEU A 246 6.70 22.95 1.43
CA LEU A 246 5.27 23.13 1.20
C LEU A 246 4.65 21.96 0.43
N ILE A 247 5.43 21.23 -0.37
CA ILE A 247 4.97 20.01 -1.07
C ILE A 247 4.70 18.91 -0.05
N LEU A 248 5.54 18.77 0.97
CA LEU A 248 5.34 17.82 2.06
C LEU A 248 4.11 18.21 2.89
N VAL A 249 3.90 19.51 3.13
CA VAL A 249 2.68 20.03 3.78
C VAL A 249 1.44 19.70 2.94
N PHE A 250 1.50 19.90 1.63
CA PHE A 250 0.42 19.55 0.70
C PHE A 250 0.13 18.05 0.71
N GLN A 251 1.16 17.21 0.74
CA GLN A 251 1.03 15.76 0.89
C GLN A 251 0.35 15.37 2.21
N ILE A 252 0.68 16.04 3.32
CA ILE A 252 -0.01 15.87 4.62
C ILE A 252 -1.49 16.20 4.49
N ILE A 253 -1.85 17.31 3.84
CA ILE A 253 -3.26 17.69 3.61
C ILE A 253 -4.00 16.64 2.78
N ILE A 254 -3.39 16.14 1.70
CA ILE A 254 -3.95 15.05 0.89
C ILE A 254 -4.17 13.80 1.76
N LEU A 255 -3.18 13.41 2.56
CA LEU A 255 -3.27 12.22 3.41
C LEU A 255 -4.36 12.38 4.48
N LEU A 256 -4.51 13.56 5.09
CA LEU A 256 -5.60 13.85 6.02
C LEU A 256 -6.96 13.70 5.32
N PHE A 257 -7.10 14.27 4.12
CA PHE A 257 -8.32 14.18 3.34
C PHE A 257 -8.67 12.73 2.98
N ILE A 258 -7.70 11.94 2.50
CA ILE A 258 -7.88 10.51 2.20
C ILE A 258 -8.31 9.76 3.46
N ASN A 259 -7.64 9.97 4.59
CA ASN A 259 -7.97 9.31 5.86
C ASN A 259 -9.40 9.62 6.30
N VAL A 260 -9.77 10.90 6.33
CA VAL A 260 -11.11 11.35 6.74
C VAL A 260 -12.19 10.78 5.81
N LEU A 261 -12.01 10.92 4.49
CA LEU A 261 -12.97 10.42 3.51
C LEU A 261 -13.17 8.90 3.60
N THR A 262 -12.07 8.14 3.58
CA THR A 262 -12.13 6.68 3.61
C THR A 262 -12.73 6.18 4.92
N PHE A 263 -12.41 6.83 6.04
CA PHE A 263 -12.97 6.47 7.34
C PHE A 263 -14.47 6.75 7.44
N ILE A 264 -14.91 7.98 7.09
CA ILE A 264 -16.33 8.37 7.15
C ILE A 264 -17.17 7.51 6.21
N ASP A 265 -16.76 7.40 4.95
CA ASP A 265 -17.49 6.63 3.93
C ASP A 265 -17.49 5.13 4.27
N GLY A 266 -16.38 4.61 4.82
CA GLY A 266 -16.31 3.23 5.33
C GLY A 266 -17.30 2.97 6.47
N ILE A 267 -17.45 3.91 7.41
CA ILE A 267 -18.44 3.82 8.49
C ILE A 267 -19.86 3.83 7.93
N TYR A 268 -20.14 4.76 7.02
CA TYR A 268 -21.45 4.87 6.38
C TYR A 268 -21.81 3.57 5.64
N ALA A 269 -20.90 3.04 4.83
CA ALA A 269 -21.08 1.77 4.13
C ALA A 269 -21.32 0.59 5.11
N ASN A 270 -20.53 0.50 6.18
CA ASN A 270 -20.70 -0.56 7.18
C ASN A 270 -22.05 -0.49 7.92
N ARG A 271 -22.63 0.71 8.07
CA ARG A 271 -23.93 0.91 8.73
C ARG A 271 -25.10 0.55 7.81
N ASN A 272 -25.06 1.04 6.58
CA ASN A 272 -26.25 1.09 5.72
C ASN A 272 -26.33 -0.03 4.69
N ARG A 273 -25.19 -0.60 4.31
CA ARG A 273 -25.13 -1.63 3.28
C ARG A 273 -25.63 -2.97 3.84
N LYS A 274 -26.50 -3.65 3.09
CA LYS A 274 -27.05 -4.97 3.46
C LYS A 274 -26.60 -6.10 2.53
N ASN A 275 -26.09 -5.79 1.33
CA ASN A 275 -25.69 -6.75 0.30
C ASN A 275 -24.20 -7.15 0.40
N PHE A 276 -23.73 -7.49 1.60
CA PHE A 276 -22.38 -8.05 1.81
C PHE A 276 -22.30 -9.49 1.32
N VAL A 277 -23.39 -10.23 1.40
CA VAL A 277 -23.51 -11.61 0.92
C VAL A 277 -24.68 -11.67 -0.06
N THR A 278 -24.43 -12.20 -1.25
CA THR A 278 -25.45 -12.54 -2.24
C THR A 278 -25.10 -13.89 -2.81
N MET A 279 -25.50 -14.96 -2.12
CA MET A 279 -25.29 -16.30 -2.63
C MET A 279 -26.14 -16.45 -3.89
N LYS A 280 -25.53 -16.82 -5.03
CA LYS A 280 -26.33 -17.42 -6.09
C LYS A 280 -26.85 -18.73 -5.50
N ASN A 281 -28.17 -18.91 -5.47
CA ASN A 281 -28.74 -20.25 -5.33
C ASN A 281 -28.19 -21.02 -6.53
N ASN A 282 -27.11 -21.78 -6.33
CA ASN A 282 -26.76 -22.82 -7.26
C ASN A 282 -27.90 -23.83 -7.13
N ILE A 283 -28.88 -23.71 -8.02
CA ILE A 283 -29.66 -24.84 -8.49
C ILE A 283 -28.59 -25.83 -8.95
N SER A 284 -28.28 -26.79 -8.08
CA SER A 284 -27.56 -27.99 -8.48
C SER A 284 -28.47 -28.69 -9.49
N ILE A 285 -28.23 -28.44 -10.77
CA ILE A 285 -28.52 -29.45 -11.78
C ILE A 285 -27.56 -30.59 -11.46
N GLN A 286 -28.16 -31.76 -11.33
CA GLN A 286 -27.60 -33.05 -10.90
C GLN A 286 -26.31 -33.42 -11.63
#